data_AF-A0A0R2F4Y9-F1
#
_entry.id   AF-A0A0R2F4Y9-F1
#
_cell.length_a   1.000
_cell.length_b   1.000
_cell.length_c   1.000
_cell.angle_alpha   90.00
_cell.angle_beta   90.00
_cell.angle_gamma   90.00
#
_symmetry.space_group_name_H-M   'P 1'
#
loop_
_entity.id
_entity.type
_entity.pdbx_description
1 polymer ?
#
loop_
_entity_poly.entity_id
_entity_poly.type
_entity_poly.pdbx_seq_one_letter_code
_entity_poly.pdbx_strand_id
1 'polypeptide(L)'
;MHTRNLNLDGEQVSSHQNWTFATFKSPWLWVYGWNQTAGAGDYYKVKIHSYHGVRFRVLSAAGGAGIWTYEHFYATKKVAKVMKNRHFSGERYYPEIN
;
A
#
# COMPACT_ATOMS: atom_id res chain seq x y z
N MET A 1 11.80 -2.97 -11.30
CA MET A 1 11.49 -3.13 -9.85
C MET A 1 12.39 -4.23 -9.31
N HIS A 2 13.16 -3.97 -8.26
CA HIS A 2 14.10 -4.95 -7.66
C HIS A 2 13.88 -5.04 -6.15
N THR A 3 14.14 -6.21 -5.58
CA THR A 3 13.96 -6.52 -4.15
C THR A 3 15.26 -6.26 -3.39
N ARG A 4 15.24 -5.47 -2.30
CA ARG A 4 16.42 -5.20 -1.43
C ARG A 4 16.57 -6.29 -0.37
N ASN A 5 17.81 -6.70 -0.10
CA ASN A 5 18.15 -7.46 1.11
C ASN A 5 18.27 -6.49 2.30
N LEU A 6 17.43 -6.66 3.32
CA LEU A 6 17.32 -5.77 4.47
C LEU A 6 18.46 -5.92 5.49
N ASN A 7 19.38 -6.87 5.30
CA ASN A 7 20.47 -7.19 6.23
C ASN A 7 21.79 -6.45 5.94
N LEU A 8 21.79 -5.36 5.17
CA LEU A 8 22.99 -4.61 4.80
C LEU A 8 23.09 -3.31 5.61
N ASP A 9 24.24 -3.09 6.25
CA ASP A 9 24.57 -1.89 7.03
C ASP A 9 24.55 -0.61 6.19
N GLY A 10 24.09 0.49 6.81
CA GLY A 10 23.82 1.77 6.16
C GLY A 10 25.03 2.51 5.58
N GLU A 11 26.25 2.14 5.96
CA GLU A 11 27.49 2.77 5.47
C GLU A 11 28.07 2.11 4.19
N GLN A 12 27.69 0.88 3.85
CA GLN A 12 28.27 0.12 2.70
C GLN A 12 27.66 0.48 1.34
N VAL A 13 27.20 1.71 1.21
CA VAL A 13 25.97 2.03 0.48
C VAL A 13 26.12 3.45 -0.14
N SER A 14 27.34 3.77 -0.58
CA SER A 14 27.67 5.04 -1.22
C SER A 14 27.31 5.08 -2.72
N SER A 15 26.76 4.00 -3.28
CA SER A 15 26.32 3.90 -4.68
C SER A 15 25.10 3.00 -4.81
N HIS A 16 24.01 3.53 -5.39
CA HIS A 16 22.76 2.80 -5.60
C HIS A 16 22.29 2.86 -7.04
N GLN A 17 22.28 1.69 -7.69
CA GLN A 17 21.72 1.53 -9.03
C GLN A 17 20.19 1.74 -9.07
N ASN A 18 19.50 1.66 -7.93
CA ASN A 18 18.05 1.72 -7.85
C ASN A 18 17.60 2.69 -6.74
N TRP A 19 16.68 3.59 -7.09
CA TRP A 19 16.10 4.56 -6.16
C TRP A 19 14.89 4.02 -5.40
N THR A 20 14.26 2.95 -5.91
CA THR A 20 13.01 2.36 -5.39
C THR A 20 13.12 0.85 -5.28
N PHE A 21 12.65 0.32 -4.16
CA PHE A 21 12.59 -1.11 -3.88
C PHE A 21 11.15 -1.56 -3.66
N ALA A 22 10.91 -2.85 -3.86
CA ALA A 22 9.64 -3.45 -3.52
C ALA A 22 9.83 -4.79 -2.81
N THR A 23 9.01 -5.06 -1.80
CA THR A 23 8.96 -6.34 -1.11
C THR A 23 7.55 -6.63 -0.62
N PHE A 24 7.27 -7.89 -0.29
CA PHE A 24 5.97 -8.27 0.25
C PHE A 24 5.96 -8.16 1.78
N LYS A 25 4.99 -7.41 2.29
CA LYS A 25 4.55 -7.42 3.69
C LYS A 25 3.09 -7.86 3.69
N SER A 26 2.89 -9.17 3.46
CA SER A 26 1.60 -9.78 3.14
C SER A 26 0.45 -9.24 4.00
N PRO A 27 -0.68 -8.80 3.41
CA PRO A 27 -1.03 -8.90 1.98
C PRO A 27 -0.54 -7.74 1.11
N TRP A 28 0.32 -6.86 1.62
CA TRP A 28 0.74 -5.64 0.94
C TRP A 28 2.04 -5.82 0.16
N LEU A 29 2.10 -5.20 -1.02
CA LEU A 29 3.34 -4.85 -1.70
C LEU A 29 3.84 -3.53 -1.09
N TRP A 30 4.95 -3.59 -0.37
CA TRP A 30 5.60 -2.42 0.19
C TRP A 30 6.62 -1.89 -0.81
N VAL A 31 6.45 -0.63 -1.21
CA VAL A 31 7.33 0.11 -2.11
C VAL A 31 7.96 1.24 -1.30
N TYR A 32 9.28 1.32 -1.28
CA TYR A 32 10.00 2.32 -0.49
C TYR A 32 11.26 2.80 -1.21
N GLY A 33 11.63 4.04 -0.91
CA GLY A 33 12.83 4.66 -1.43
C GLY A 33 14.09 4.18 -0.73
N TRP A 34 15.23 4.38 -1.38
CA TRP A 34 16.56 4.09 -0.85
C TRP A 34 16.79 4.58 0.60
N ASN A 35 16.46 5.84 0.89
CA ASN A 35 16.65 6.48 2.20
C ASN A 35 15.51 6.24 3.20
N GLN A 36 14.53 5.39 2.88
CA GLN A 36 13.37 5.14 3.75
C GLN A 36 13.51 3.77 4.44
N THR A 37 14.00 3.76 5.69
CA THR A 37 14.23 2.52 6.48
C THR A 37 13.24 2.34 7.64
N ALA A 38 12.57 3.39 8.09
CA ALA A 38 11.68 3.36 9.27
C ALA A 38 10.26 2.79 9.02
N GLY A 39 10.08 1.91 8.03
CA GLY A 39 8.76 1.39 7.62
C GLY A 39 7.86 2.43 6.95
N ALA A 40 8.38 3.63 6.69
CA ALA A 40 7.76 4.64 5.84
C ALA A 40 7.93 4.26 4.37
N GLY A 41 6.85 4.36 3.60
CA GLY A 41 6.77 3.99 2.19
C GLY A 41 5.31 3.79 1.80
N ASP A 42 5.09 3.43 0.55
CA ASP A 42 3.77 3.18 0.00
C ASP A 42 3.47 1.68 0.02
N TYR A 43 2.24 1.34 0.34
CA TYR A 43 1.77 -0.03 0.44
C TYR A 43 0.59 -0.19 -0.50
N TYR A 44 0.66 -1.20 -1.37
CA TYR A 44 -0.40 -1.49 -2.34
C TYR A 44 -0.89 -2.93 -2.16
N LYS A 45 -2.21 -3.14 -2.23
CA LYS A 45 -2.76 -4.49 -2.32
C LYS A 45 -3.98 -4.51 -3.21
N VAL A 46 -4.23 -5.66 -3.83
CA VAL A 46 -5.48 -5.92 -4.55
C VAL A 46 -6.28 -6.95 -3.80
N LYS A 47 -7.56 -6.66 -3.54
CA LYS A 47 -8.50 -7.61 -2.92
C LYS A 47 -9.80 -7.64 -3.73
N ILE A 48 -10.41 -8.83 -3.80
CA ILE A 48 -11.76 -8.98 -4.33
C ILE A 48 -12.74 -8.80 -3.18
N HIS A 49 -13.64 -7.84 -3.32
CA HIS A 49 -14.76 -7.60 -2.41
C HIS A 49 -16.06 -8.06 -3.05
N SER A 50 -17.06 -8.34 -2.22
CA SER A 50 -18.44 -8.59 -2.66
C SER A 50 -19.38 -7.59 -2.02
N TYR A 51 -20.32 -7.06 -2.80
CA TYR A 51 -21.38 -6.18 -2.34
C TYR A 51 -22.67 -6.54 -3.07
N HIS A 52 -23.71 -6.92 -2.31
CA HIS A 52 -24.98 -7.45 -2.85
C HIS A 52 -24.77 -8.57 -3.89
N GLY A 53 -23.89 -9.53 -3.59
CA GLY A 53 -23.58 -10.67 -4.48
C GLY A 53 -22.66 -10.34 -5.66
N VAL A 54 -22.41 -9.06 -5.96
CA VAL A 54 -21.51 -8.65 -7.05
C VAL A 54 -20.07 -8.60 -6.55
N ARG A 55 -19.16 -9.29 -7.24
CA ARG A 55 -17.72 -9.28 -6.94
C ARG A 55 -17.00 -8.19 -7.74
N PHE A 56 -16.10 -7.46 -7.09
CA PHE A 56 -15.27 -6.45 -7.74
C PHE A 56 -13.87 -6.39 -7.12
N ARG A 57 -12.88 -6.04 -7.93
CA ARG A 57 -11.49 -5.83 -7.49
C ARG A 57 -11.32 -4.40 -6.99
N VAL A 58 -10.61 -4.25 -5.88
CA VAL A 58 -10.20 -2.97 -5.31
C VAL A 58 -8.69 -2.99 -5.14
N LEU A 59 -8.02 -1.96 -5.63
CA LEU A 59 -6.64 -1.66 -5.28
C LEU A 59 -6.67 -0.66 -4.11
N SER A 60 -6.09 -1.03 -2.97
CA SER A 60 -5.94 -0.13 -1.82
C SER A 60 -4.52 0.41 -1.76
N ALA A 61 -4.38 1.69 -1.41
CA ALA A 61 -3.11 2.33 -1.10
C ALA A 61 -3.07 2.73 0.38
N ALA A 62 -1.93 2.48 1.01
CA ALA A 62 -1.67 2.77 2.40
C ALA A 62 -0.25 3.30 2.59
N GLY A 63 0.00 4.00 3.70
CA GLY A 63 1.26 4.68 3.94
C GLY A 63 1.67 4.71 5.41
N GLY A 64 2.92 5.14 5.62
CA GLY A 64 3.51 5.31 6.94
C GLY A 64 3.81 3.99 7.68
N ALA A 65 4.48 4.11 8.82
CA ALA A 65 4.95 2.95 9.60
C ALA A 65 3.81 2.02 10.07
N GLY A 66 2.59 2.56 10.23
CA GLY A 66 1.42 1.80 10.66
C GLY A 66 0.57 1.18 9.54
N ILE A 67 0.95 1.35 8.26
CA ILE A 67 0.18 0.91 7.08
C ILE A 67 -1.25 1.46 7.13
N TRP A 68 -1.35 2.80 7.20
CA TRP A 68 -2.62 3.51 7.24
C TRP A 68 -3.15 3.68 5.81
N THR A 69 -4.28 3.02 5.53
CA THR A 69 -5.00 3.08 4.26
C THR A 69 -5.61 4.46 4.09
N TYR A 70 -5.37 5.07 2.93
CA TYR A 70 -5.84 6.41 2.63
C TYR A 70 -6.60 6.49 1.29
N GLU A 71 -6.48 5.49 0.40
CA GLU A 71 -7.17 5.52 -0.89
C GLU A 71 -7.56 4.14 -1.43
N HIS A 72 -8.66 4.12 -2.18
CA HIS A 72 -9.16 2.97 -2.91
C HIS A 72 -9.39 3.29 -4.38
N PHE A 73 -8.82 2.47 -5.26
CA PHE A 73 -9.01 2.56 -6.70
C PHE A 73 -9.93 1.43 -7.17
N TYR A 74 -10.88 1.82 -8.03
CA TYR A 74 -11.92 0.93 -8.54
C TYR A 74 -11.86 0.87 -10.06
N ALA A 75 -12.09 -0.32 -10.63
CA ALA A 75 -12.01 -0.54 -12.08
C ALA A 75 -13.10 0.17 -12.89
N THR A 76 -14.20 0.61 -12.26
CA THR A 76 -15.29 1.33 -12.96
C THR A 76 -15.80 2.50 -12.14
N LYS A 77 -16.25 3.55 -12.85
CA LYS A 77 -16.92 4.71 -12.25
C LYS A 77 -18.17 4.33 -11.45
N LYS A 78 -18.90 3.30 -11.89
CA LYS A 78 -20.10 2.80 -11.19
C LYS A 78 -19.76 2.28 -9.80
N VAL A 79 -18.74 1.42 -9.70
CA VAL A 79 -18.29 0.89 -8.40
C VAL A 79 -17.73 2.01 -7.53
N ALA A 80 -16.91 2.90 -8.11
CA ALA A 80 -16.36 4.04 -7.37
C ALA A 80 -17.44 4.91 -6.74
N LYS A 81 -18.51 5.25 -7.48
CA LYS A 81 -19.63 6.05 -6.95
C LYS A 81 -20.34 5.38 -5.77
N VAL A 82 -20.52 4.06 -5.83
CA VAL A 82 -21.19 3.29 -4.77
C VAL A 82 -20.29 3.13 -3.54
N MET A 83 -18.98 3.02 -3.74
CA MET A 83 -18.02 2.65 -2.69
C MET A 83 -17.16 3.82 -2.16
N LYS A 84 -17.37 5.04 -2.66
CA LYS A 84 -16.47 6.21 -2.43
C LYS A 84 -16.08 6.48 -0.97
N ASN A 85 -16.97 6.24 -0.01
CA ASN A 85 -16.75 6.54 1.41
C ASN A 85 -16.73 5.26 2.26
N ARG A 86 -16.49 4.10 1.65
CA ARG A 86 -16.57 2.83 2.34
C ARG A 86 -15.20 2.43 2.88
N HIS A 87 -15.15 2.21 4.19
CA HIS A 87 -14.05 1.48 4.82
C HIS A 87 -14.27 -0.03 4.72
N PHE A 88 -13.19 -0.77 4.47
CA PHE A 88 -13.18 -2.22 4.40
C PHE A 88 -12.69 -2.83 5.71
N SER A 89 -13.29 -3.96 6.09
CA SER A 89 -12.91 -4.67 7.31
C SER A 89 -11.45 -5.17 7.25
N GLY A 90 -10.74 -5.02 8.36
CA GLY A 90 -9.33 -5.39 8.49
C GLY A 90 -8.36 -4.39 7.88
N GLU A 91 -8.84 -3.22 7.44
CA GLU A 91 -7.99 -2.10 7.05
C GLU A 91 -7.94 -1.06 8.17
N ARG A 92 -6.77 -0.42 8.29
CA ARG A 92 -6.52 0.63 9.27
C ARG A 92 -6.57 1.96 8.52
N TYR A 93 -7.43 2.88 8.94
CA TYR A 93 -7.62 4.19 8.32
C TYR A 93 -7.19 5.30 9.28
N TYR A 94 -6.74 6.44 8.73
CA TYR A 94 -6.51 7.62 9.55
C TYR A 94 -7.80 8.00 10.29
N PRO A 95 -7.71 8.46 11.55
CA PRO A 95 -8.87 9.01 12.24
C PRO A 95 -9.40 10.21 11.45
N GLU A 96 -10.72 10.35 11.39
CA GLU A 96 -11.35 11.55 10.85
C GLU A 96 -10.92 12.74 11.73
N ILE A 97 -10.33 13.75 11.12
CA ILE A 97 -10.02 15.01 11.79
C ILE A 97 -11.33 15.80 11.78
N ASN A 98 -11.98 15.91 12.95
CA ASN A 98 -13.16 16.75 13.17
C ASN A 98 -12.81 18.24 13.08
#